data_AF-A0A7G2F309-F1
#
_entry.id   AF-A0A7G2F309-F1
#
_cell.length_a   1.000
_cell.length_b   1.000
_cell.length_c   1.000
_cell.angle_alpha   90.00
_cell.angle_beta   90.00
_cell.angle_gamma   90.00
#
_symmetry.space_group_name_H-M   'P 1'
#
loop_
_entity.id
_entity.type
_entity.pdbx_description
1 polymer ?
#
loop_
_entity_poly.entity_id
_entity_poly.type
_entity_poly.pdbx_seq_one_letter_code
_entity_poly.pdbx_strand_id
1 'polypeptide(L)'
;MEEYLNLMLKAREILVSESHEEVAMVIDHLFKRQDSEEYKTSRALYDICVSCNPGCLTLKLLKVYQSSSSGILRLRSISQLSETLTYLKNQIVFSKFSLDSLYEIKPLLILCLTMQETKESDIKILRKIVSFVTYNVVELHKDKWDELGDCILSLASSKEPVKAFHVFIDLPPVYKSFIGKFLDKILEEASNVFLYPYRVEDWSLALQTFVKMWIQLEKTGMTVELLMALMEIWISSVVNSVKKLVEMKKEQFLVRGLEDFESFFSGDMNLYHYTKDQFHFVLASMNEIEGVVGTETKEIVRKIKMLVTEPYDDLKNRREEFERGWYDILKDLSSLEVLKILASSELEDRSKEIAIRRLNVLLSDHTSKKVQIDISEMRQLQPLLISCLKEEGLSFNSMFKVLGEVVNHVAYEMLIYQEETWYELRDYIASSKTEFHRAVYIFQCLTMALIDGDFVIPVMENLFLEIITRLDPPRELLVDNSSWVLAFMGGFCLAIHLIEMSSKAESVKEIAHKMIDSIRELMEREMEVGLVKRGFRDVESIVKKQLEWYSTSQYKFIKGLLWRLYAIKGMKWESKIVLWRINVIVERGVKEEEKELPENEFDWLNLNAE
;
A
#
# COMPACT_ATOMS: atom_id res chain seq x y z
N MET A 1 -36.69 -12.09 -0.87
CA MET A 1 -37.28 -11.05 0.01
C MET A 1 -37.92 -11.69 1.25
N GLU A 2 -38.77 -12.71 1.10
CA GLU A 2 -39.40 -13.45 2.20
C GLU A 2 -38.39 -14.21 3.09
N GLU A 3 -37.40 -14.86 2.50
CA GLU A 3 -36.34 -15.58 3.23
C GLU A 3 -35.47 -14.66 4.11
N TYR A 4 -35.10 -13.48 3.59
CA TYR A 4 -34.37 -12.46 4.36
C TYR A 4 -35.21 -11.90 5.52
N LEU A 5 -36.51 -11.67 5.30
CA LEU A 5 -37.42 -11.21 6.35
C LEU A 5 -37.57 -12.25 7.47
N ASN A 6 -37.66 -13.54 7.11
CA ASN A 6 -37.69 -14.64 8.08
C ASN A 6 -36.40 -14.72 8.91
N LEU A 7 -35.24 -14.55 8.27
CA LEU A 7 -33.96 -14.50 8.99
C LEU A 7 -33.86 -13.27 9.92
N MET A 8 -34.35 -12.11 9.51
CA MET A 8 -34.42 -10.92 10.38
C MET A 8 -35.30 -11.13 11.61
N LEU A 9 -36.48 -11.75 11.44
CA LEU A 9 -37.37 -12.05 12.56
C LEU A 9 -36.70 -13.02 13.55
N LYS A 10 -36.04 -14.06 13.03
CA LYS A 10 -35.32 -15.04 13.84
C LYS A 10 -34.12 -14.42 14.58
N ALA A 11 -33.35 -13.57 13.92
CA ALA A 11 -32.25 -12.83 14.55
C ALA A 11 -32.76 -11.97 15.70
N ARG A 12 -33.88 -11.26 15.51
CA ARG A 12 -34.50 -10.45 16.56
C ARG A 12 -34.98 -11.30 17.74
N GLU A 13 -35.59 -12.45 17.47
CA GLU A 13 -36.03 -13.39 18.51
C GLU A 13 -34.86 -13.90 19.35
N ILE A 14 -33.76 -14.31 18.69
CA ILE A 14 -32.52 -14.74 19.36
C ILE A 14 -31.96 -13.65 20.27
N LEU A 15 -31.93 -12.40 19.80
CA LEU A 15 -31.40 -11.28 20.56
C LEU A 15 -32.29 -10.92 21.76
N VAL A 16 -33.62 -10.91 21.59
CA VAL A 16 -34.58 -10.53 22.64
C VAL A 16 -34.85 -11.64 23.65
N SER A 17 -34.64 -12.91 23.29
CA SER A 17 -34.83 -14.07 24.18
C SER A 17 -34.06 -13.90 25.50
N GLU A 18 -34.45 -14.59 26.57
CA GLU A 18 -33.63 -14.64 27.79
C GLU A 18 -32.50 -15.69 27.69
N SER A 19 -32.74 -16.76 26.91
CA SER A 19 -31.78 -17.85 26.70
C SER A 19 -30.62 -17.44 25.79
N HIS A 20 -29.44 -18.00 26.03
CA HIS A 20 -28.24 -17.81 25.20
C HIS A 20 -27.85 -19.09 24.44
N GLU A 21 -28.66 -20.14 24.51
CA GLU A 21 -28.41 -21.44 23.85
C GLU A 21 -28.44 -21.33 22.33
N GLU A 22 -29.38 -20.57 21.77
CA GLU A 22 -29.48 -20.39 20.31
C GLU A 22 -28.28 -19.62 19.75
N VAL A 23 -27.83 -18.57 20.44
CA VAL A 23 -26.59 -17.86 20.08
C VAL A 23 -25.39 -18.81 20.19
N ALA A 24 -25.33 -19.63 21.23
CA ALA A 24 -24.25 -20.61 21.38
C ALA A 24 -24.21 -21.61 20.22
N MET A 25 -25.36 -22.12 19.77
CA MET A 25 -25.45 -22.99 18.59
C MET A 25 -24.99 -22.27 17.31
N VAL A 26 -25.42 -21.03 17.11
CA VAL A 26 -24.99 -20.21 15.98
C VAL A 26 -23.47 -20.06 15.99
N ILE A 27 -22.87 -19.69 17.13
CA ILE A 27 -21.42 -19.58 17.27
C ILE A 27 -20.72 -20.90 16.97
N ASP A 28 -21.21 -22.02 17.50
CA ASP A 28 -20.57 -23.32 17.25
C ASP A 28 -20.53 -23.66 15.75
N HIS A 29 -21.62 -23.37 15.04
CA HIS A 29 -21.73 -23.56 13.60
C HIS A 29 -20.85 -22.63 12.75
N LEU A 30 -20.49 -21.44 13.24
CA LEU A 30 -19.54 -20.56 12.54
C LEU A 30 -18.13 -21.17 12.41
N PHE A 31 -17.81 -22.19 13.22
CA PHE A 31 -16.53 -22.90 13.16
C PHE A 31 -16.63 -24.26 12.42
N LYS A 32 -17.75 -24.55 11.76
CA LYS A 32 -17.87 -25.66 10.80
C LYS A 32 -17.25 -25.28 9.44
N ARG A 33 -17.14 -26.25 8.53
CA ARG A 33 -16.62 -26.00 7.17
C ARG A 33 -17.53 -25.01 6.42
N GLN A 34 -16.92 -24.09 5.67
CA GLN A 34 -17.64 -22.97 5.03
C GLN A 34 -18.66 -23.42 3.98
N ASP A 35 -18.49 -24.61 3.41
CA ASP A 35 -19.40 -25.22 2.45
C ASP A 35 -20.63 -25.88 3.10
N SER A 36 -20.61 -26.12 4.42
CA SER A 36 -21.74 -26.71 5.16
C SER A 36 -22.93 -25.76 5.25
N GLU A 37 -24.14 -26.34 5.16
CA GLU A 37 -25.38 -25.58 5.27
C GLU A 37 -25.55 -24.96 6.65
N GLU A 38 -25.05 -25.62 7.71
CA GLU A 38 -25.05 -25.04 9.05
C GLU A 38 -24.18 -23.79 9.15
N TYR A 39 -22.99 -23.79 8.53
CA TYR A 39 -22.14 -22.59 8.50
C TYR A 39 -22.83 -21.45 7.75
N LYS A 40 -23.32 -21.69 6.53
CA LYS A 40 -23.93 -20.64 5.69
C LYS A 40 -25.14 -20.02 6.38
N THR A 41 -26.01 -20.85 6.95
CA THR A 41 -27.21 -20.41 7.66
C THR A 41 -26.84 -19.62 8.91
N SER A 42 -25.91 -20.11 9.73
CA SER A 42 -25.48 -19.43 10.94
C SER A 42 -24.70 -18.15 10.67
N ARG A 43 -23.92 -18.09 9.58
CA ARG A 43 -23.21 -16.88 9.12
C ARG A 43 -24.20 -15.79 8.74
N ALA A 44 -25.15 -16.09 7.87
CA ALA A 44 -26.19 -15.14 7.47
C ALA A 44 -27.00 -14.63 8.67
N LEU A 45 -27.38 -15.53 9.58
CA LEU A 45 -28.11 -15.16 10.79
C LEU A 45 -27.26 -14.29 11.74
N TYR A 46 -25.98 -14.62 11.91
CA TYR A 46 -25.05 -13.83 12.72
C TYR A 46 -24.82 -12.44 12.13
N ASP A 47 -24.61 -12.32 10.82
CA ASP A 47 -24.47 -11.03 10.12
C ASP A 47 -25.69 -10.12 10.35
N ILE A 48 -26.89 -10.70 10.28
CA ILE A 48 -28.12 -9.99 10.59
C ILE A 48 -28.15 -9.56 12.06
N CYS A 49 -27.76 -10.42 13.01
CA CYS A 49 -27.66 -10.04 14.42
C CYS A 49 -26.71 -8.85 14.66
N VAL A 50 -25.55 -8.85 13.98
CA VAL A 50 -24.57 -7.73 14.04
C VAL A 50 -25.18 -6.44 13.53
N SER A 51 -25.90 -6.49 12.41
CA SER A 51 -26.55 -5.31 11.81
C SER A 51 -27.76 -4.79 12.61
N CYS A 52 -28.50 -5.68 13.27
CA CYS A 52 -29.74 -5.34 13.97
C CYS A 52 -29.48 -4.67 15.33
N ASN A 53 -28.70 -5.31 16.20
CA ASN A 53 -28.40 -4.78 17.53
C ASN A 53 -27.07 -5.36 18.08
N PRO A 54 -25.93 -4.75 17.74
CA PRO A 54 -24.62 -5.25 18.13
C PRO A 54 -24.38 -5.20 19.65
N GLY A 55 -25.05 -4.28 20.38
CA GLY A 55 -25.00 -4.22 21.84
C GLY A 55 -25.66 -5.44 22.49
N CYS A 56 -26.85 -5.82 22.02
CA CYS A 56 -27.54 -7.01 22.50
C CYS A 56 -26.77 -8.30 22.15
N LEU A 57 -26.20 -8.39 20.94
CA LEU A 57 -25.35 -9.51 20.56
C LEU A 57 -24.11 -9.62 21.47
N THR A 58 -23.48 -8.49 21.80
CA THR A 58 -22.34 -8.44 22.74
C THR A 58 -22.73 -9.01 24.10
N LEU A 59 -23.87 -8.58 24.66
CA LEU A 59 -24.39 -9.09 25.91
C LEU A 59 -24.59 -10.61 25.87
N LYS A 60 -25.19 -11.12 24.79
CA LYS A 60 -25.43 -12.55 24.60
C LYS A 60 -24.14 -13.36 24.56
N LEU A 61 -23.15 -12.92 23.79
CA LEU A 61 -21.87 -13.62 23.66
C LEU A 61 -21.07 -13.62 24.97
N LEU A 62 -21.12 -12.53 25.73
CA LEU A 62 -20.54 -12.49 27.07
C LEU A 62 -21.28 -13.44 28.04
N LYS A 63 -22.61 -13.56 27.94
CA LYS A 63 -23.38 -14.55 28.72
C LYS A 63 -22.97 -15.98 28.36
N VAL A 64 -22.80 -16.31 27.08
CA VAL A 64 -22.28 -17.61 26.62
C VAL A 64 -20.89 -17.89 27.19
N TYR A 65 -20.00 -16.89 27.22
CA TYR A 65 -18.68 -17.04 27.82
C TYR A 65 -18.75 -17.34 29.31
N GLN A 66 -19.61 -16.63 30.04
CA GLN A 66 -19.76 -16.77 31.48
C GLN A 66 -20.39 -18.12 31.89
N SER A 67 -21.42 -18.58 31.16
CA SER A 67 -22.25 -19.72 31.56
C SER A 67 -21.77 -21.07 31.01
N SER A 68 -21.02 -21.07 29.91
CA SER A 68 -20.64 -22.31 29.21
C SER A 68 -19.62 -23.12 30.00
N SER A 69 -19.92 -24.40 30.22
CA SER A 69 -18.97 -25.39 30.74
C SER A 69 -17.92 -25.81 29.70
N SER A 70 -18.16 -25.57 28.40
CA SER A 70 -17.23 -25.89 27.33
C SER A 70 -16.22 -24.76 27.12
N GLY A 71 -14.96 -25.01 27.46
CA GLY A 71 -13.86 -24.07 27.23
C GLY A 71 -13.66 -23.69 25.75
N ILE A 72 -14.00 -24.59 24.82
CA ILE A 72 -13.95 -24.31 23.38
C ILE A 72 -15.03 -23.29 23.01
N LEU A 73 -16.26 -23.52 23.47
CA LEU A 73 -17.39 -22.62 23.19
C LEU A 73 -17.18 -21.25 23.83
N ARG A 74 -16.60 -21.20 25.05
CA ARG A 74 -16.17 -19.95 25.70
C ARG A 74 -15.22 -19.17 24.79
N LEU A 75 -14.13 -19.80 24.36
CA LEU A 75 -13.14 -19.17 23.47
C LEU A 75 -13.76 -18.70 22.15
N ARG A 76 -14.55 -19.55 21.48
CA ARG A 76 -15.26 -19.22 20.23
C ARG A 76 -16.14 -17.98 20.39
N SER A 77 -16.87 -17.89 21.50
CA SER A 77 -17.75 -16.75 21.78
C SER A 77 -17.00 -15.43 21.87
N ILE A 78 -15.95 -15.35 22.69
CA ILE A 78 -15.19 -14.11 22.87
C ILE A 78 -14.31 -13.77 21.66
N SER A 79 -13.80 -14.77 20.93
CA SER A 79 -13.06 -14.54 19.68
C SER A 79 -13.97 -13.92 18.63
N GLN A 80 -15.15 -14.51 18.40
CA GLN A 80 -16.12 -13.98 17.44
C GLN A 80 -16.60 -12.59 17.84
N LEU A 81 -16.81 -12.36 19.14
CA LEU A 81 -17.16 -11.04 19.66
C LEU A 81 -16.04 -10.02 19.38
N SER A 82 -14.78 -10.34 19.70
CA SER A 82 -13.65 -9.43 19.48
C SER A 82 -13.49 -9.06 18.01
N GLU A 83 -13.62 -10.03 17.09
CA GLU A 83 -13.60 -9.79 15.64
C GLU A 83 -14.74 -8.86 15.21
N THR A 84 -15.95 -9.12 15.71
CA THR A 84 -17.14 -8.31 15.43
C THR A 84 -16.94 -6.87 15.89
N LEU A 85 -16.45 -6.67 17.12
CA LEU A 85 -16.21 -5.32 17.64
C LEU A 85 -15.10 -4.60 16.88
N THR A 86 -14.07 -5.31 16.43
CA THR A 86 -13.01 -4.74 15.58
C THR A 86 -13.56 -4.32 14.22
N TYR A 87 -14.41 -5.14 13.59
CA TYR A 87 -15.11 -4.78 12.37
C TYR A 87 -15.98 -3.53 12.55
N LEU A 88 -16.76 -3.46 13.64
CA LEU A 88 -17.60 -2.30 13.95
C LEU A 88 -16.79 -1.04 14.27
N LYS A 89 -15.61 -1.19 14.87
CA LYS A 89 -14.67 -0.10 15.14
C LYS A 89 -14.14 0.56 13.85
N ASN A 90 -13.95 -0.24 12.79
CA ASN A 90 -13.33 0.18 11.53
C ASN A 90 -14.34 0.69 10.49
N GLN A 91 -15.64 0.66 10.78
CA GLN A 91 -16.68 1.20 9.91
C GLN A 91 -16.69 2.74 9.92
N ILE A 92 -16.97 3.36 8.77
CA ILE A 92 -17.04 4.84 8.59
C ILE A 92 -18.00 5.48 9.59
N VAL A 93 -19.08 4.77 9.95
CA VAL A 93 -19.99 5.14 11.05
C VAL A 93 -19.67 4.25 12.24
N PHE A 94 -18.88 4.76 13.17
CA PHE A 94 -18.57 4.04 14.40
C PHE A 94 -19.87 3.70 15.15
N SER A 95 -20.12 2.41 15.40
CA SER A 95 -21.36 1.95 16.01
C SER A 95 -21.40 2.29 17.50
N LYS A 96 -22.00 3.43 17.82
CA LYS A 96 -22.25 3.87 19.20
C LYS A 96 -23.30 2.95 19.84
N PHE A 97 -22.89 2.17 20.84
CA PHE A 97 -23.82 1.31 21.59
C PHE A 97 -24.85 2.16 22.35
N SER A 98 -26.07 1.64 22.53
CA SER A 98 -27.07 2.31 23.36
C SER A 98 -26.63 2.34 24.84
N LEU A 99 -27.08 3.34 25.60
CA LEU A 99 -26.80 3.41 27.03
C LEU A 99 -27.35 2.19 27.77
N ASP A 100 -28.55 1.74 27.44
CA ASP A 100 -29.19 0.56 28.04
C ASP A 100 -28.32 -0.69 27.85
N SER A 101 -27.84 -0.92 26.62
CA SER A 101 -26.91 -2.03 26.35
C SER A 101 -25.62 -1.91 27.16
N LEU A 102 -25.04 -0.71 27.28
CA LEU A 102 -23.83 -0.50 28.07
C LEU A 102 -24.07 -0.75 29.56
N TYR A 103 -25.21 -0.35 30.11
CA TYR A 103 -25.59 -0.62 31.49
C TYR A 103 -25.61 -2.12 31.82
N GLU A 104 -26.04 -2.96 30.88
CA GLU A 104 -26.03 -4.42 31.04
C GLU A 104 -24.65 -5.06 30.75
N ILE A 105 -23.93 -4.56 29.74
CA ILE A 105 -22.63 -5.10 29.34
C ILE A 105 -21.56 -4.84 30.41
N LYS A 106 -21.53 -3.63 30.99
CA LYS A 106 -20.51 -3.20 31.96
C LYS A 106 -20.33 -4.22 33.11
N PRO A 107 -21.35 -4.55 33.93
CA PRO A 107 -21.19 -5.48 35.04
C PRO A 107 -20.85 -6.91 34.58
N LEU A 108 -21.40 -7.36 33.44
CA LEU A 108 -21.12 -8.69 32.92
C LEU A 108 -19.65 -8.83 32.48
N LEU A 109 -19.07 -7.79 31.88
CA LEU A 109 -17.68 -7.81 31.47
C LEU A 109 -16.74 -7.85 32.69
N ILE A 110 -17.06 -7.12 33.77
CA ILE A 110 -16.32 -7.22 35.04
C ILE A 110 -16.36 -8.64 35.61
N LEU A 111 -17.52 -9.31 35.56
CA LEU A 111 -17.63 -10.71 35.96
C LEU A 111 -16.76 -11.62 35.09
N CYS A 112 -16.75 -11.44 33.78
CA CYS A 112 -15.89 -12.22 32.86
C CYS A 112 -14.39 -12.06 33.18
N LEU A 113 -13.95 -10.83 33.50
CA LEU A 113 -12.56 -10.55 33.86
C LEU A 113 -12.14 -11.19 35.20
N THR A 114 -13.08 -11.32 36.14
CA THR A 114 -12.82 -11.79 37.51
C THR A 114 -13.11 -13.29 37.72
N MET A 115 -13.45 -14.02 36.66
CA MET A 115 -13.60 -15.48 36.71
C MET A 115 -12.29 -16.16 37.16
N GLN A 116 -12.39 -17.13 38.08
CA GLN A 116 -11.22 -17.83 38.63
C GLN A 116 -10.48 -18.68 37.58
N GLU A 117 -11.20 -19.21 36.58
CA GLU A 117 -10.65 -20.09 35.54
C GLU A 117 -10.23 -19.36 34.26
N THR A 118 -10.10 -18.03 34.26
CA THR A 118 -9.76 -17.28 33.04
C THR A 118 -8.32 -17.55 32.61
N LYS A 119 -8.17 -18.12 31.40
CA LYS A 119 -6.87 -18.36 30.76
C LYS A 119 -6.24 -17.05 30.27
N GLU A 120 -4.92 -17.02 30.16
CA GLU A 120 -4.18 -15.89 29.56
C GLU A 120 -4.61 -15.61 28.10
N SER A 121 -4.97 -16.64 27.34
CA SER A 121 -5.55 -16.48 25.99
C SER A 121 -6.85 -15.66 26.01
N ASP A 122 -7.69 -15.92 27.01
CA ASP A 122 -9.01 -15.30 27.12
C ASP A 122 -8.85 -13.85 27.56
N ILE A 123 -7.93 -13.57 28.51
CA ILE A 123 -7.71 -12.19 28.97
C ILE A 123 -7.18 -11.30 27.84
N LYS A 124 -6.35 -11.84 26.94
CA LYS A 124 -5.85 -11.13 25.74
C LYS A 124 -6.96 -10.77 24.74
N ILE A 125 -8.06 -11.54 24.71
CA ILE A 125 -9.23 -11.24 23.89
C ILE A 125 -10.17 -10.28 24.64
N LEU A 126 -10.43 -10.56 25.92
CA LEU A 126 -11.29 -9.75 26.77
C LEU A 126 -10.79 -8.31 26.89
N ARG A 127 -9.47 -8.06 26.97
CA ARG A 127 -8.94 -6.69 27.01
C ARG A 127 -9.32 -5.85 25.78
N LYS A 128 -9.43 -6.46 24.59
CA LYS A 128 -9.87 -5.77 23.36
C LYS A 128 -11.36 -5.40 23.44
N ILE A 129 -12.17 -6.30 23.99
CA ILE A 129 -13.59 -6.07 24.24
C ILE A 129 -13.76 -4.95 25.27
N VAL A 130 -13.00 -4.99 26.38
CA VAL A 130 -12.97 -3.94 27.40
C VAL A 130 -12.57 -2.60 26.79
N SER A 131 -11.54 -2.55 25.96
CA SER A 131 -11.11 -1.34 25.24
C SER A 131 -12.26 -0.74 24.43
N PHE A 132 -12.95 -1.55 23.62
CA PHE A 132 -14.08 -1.11 22.80
C PHE A 132 -15.24 -0.56 23.64
N VAL A 133 -15.63 -1.27 24.71
CA VAL A 133 -16.71 -0.84 25.59
C VAL A 133 -16.31 0.43 26.37
N THR A 134 -15.06 0.51 26.83
CA THR A 134 -14.54 1.70 27.53
C THR A 134 -14.56 2.91 26.61
N TYR A 135 -14.17 2.77 25.35
CA TYR A 135 -14.26 3.86 24.37
C TYR A 135 -15.70 4.31 24.14
N ASN A 136 -16.65 3.37 24.05
CA ASN A 136 -18.07 3.71 23.96
C ASN A 136 -18.55 4.52 25.19
N VAL A 137 -18.20 4.09 26.40
CA VAL A 137 -18.62 4.75 27.65
C VAL A 137 -17.96 6.12 27.79
N VAL A 138 -16.62 6.16 27.76
CA VAL A 138 -15.83 7.35 28.10
C VAL A 138 -15.79 8.35 26.96
N GLU A 139 -15.58 7.89 25.71
CA GLU A 139 -15.40 8.82 24.59
C GLU A 139 -16.71 9.15 23.87
N LEU A 140 -17.55 8.16 23.57
CA LEU A 140 -18.77 8.40 22.78
C LEU A 140 -19.94 8.91 23.63
N HIS A 141 -20.06 8.45 24.88
CA HIS A 141 -21.10 8.88 25.81
C HIS A 141 -20.65 9.89 26.85
N LYS A 142 -19.33 10.14 26.97
CA LYS A 142 -18.76 11.06 27.97
C LYS A 142 -19.18 10.72 29.40
N ASP A 143 -19.36 9.42 29.67
CA ASP A 143 -19.74 8.84 30.96
C ASP A 143 -18.51 8.26 31.68
N LYS A 144 -18.69 7.79 32.92
CA LYS A 144 -17.65 7.17 33.75
C LYS A 144 -17.87 5.66 33.89
N TRP A 145 -16.77 4.95 34.14
CA TRP A 145 -16.80 3.52 34.44
C TRP A 145 -15.88 3.21 35.62
N ASP A 146 -16.22 3.79 36.77
CA ASP A 146 -15.41 3.70 37.97
C ASP A 146 -15.24 2.24 38.44
N GLU A 147 -16.24 1.38 38.19
CA GLU A 147 -16.24 -0.04 38.55
C GLU A 147 -15.14 -0.84 37.81
N LEU A 148 -14.78 -0.44 36.58
CA LEU A 148 -13.66 -1.05 35.86
C LEU A 148 -12.33 -0.71 36.55
N GLY A 149 -12.17 0.50 37.08
CA GLY A 149 -11.00 0.87 37.87
C GLY A 149 -10.86 0.01 39.13
N ASP A 150 -11.97 -0.25 39.83
CA ASP A 150 -11.98 -1.13 41.01
C ASP A 150 -11.66 -2.60 40.63
N CYS A 151 -12.15 -3.05 39.48
CA CYS A 151 -11.80 -4.36 38.93
C CYS A 151 -10.30 -4.48 38.62
N ILE A 152 -9.71 -3.48 37.97
CA ILE A 152 -8.27 -3.47 37.67
C ILE A 152 -7.44 -3.51 38.96
N LEU A 153 -7.83 -2.75 39.99
CA LEU A 153 -7.19 -2.80 41.31
C LEU A 153 -7.29 -4.21 41.93
N SER A 154 -8.48 -4.82 41.85
CA SER A 154 -8.70 -6.19 42.37
C SER A 154 -7.83 -7.22 41.64
N LEU A 155 -7.72 -7.12 40.31
CA LEU A 155 -6.85 -7.97 39.50
C LEU A 155 -5.38 -7.77 39.86
N ALA A 156 -4.93 -6.52 40.04
CA ALA A 156 -3.56 -6.19 40.41
C ALA A 156 -3.22 -6.67 41.84
N SER A 157 -4.23 -6.81 42.70
CA SER A 157 -4.08 -7.32 44.07
C SER A 157 -4.27 -8.85 44.16
N SER A 158 -4.50 -9.52 43.03
CA SER A 158 -4.74 -10.96 42.98
C SER A 158 -3.44 -11.77 42.93
N LYS A 159 -3.56 -13.10 42.88
CA LYS A 159 -2.40 -14.00 42.69
C LYS A 159 -1.75 -13.87 41.30
N GLU A 160 -2.45 -13.28 40.33
CA GLU A 160 -1.99 -13.13 38.95
C GLU A 160 -2.09 -11.65 38.52
N PRO A 161 -1.25 -10.76 39.08
CA PRO A 161 -1.33 -9.31 38.85
C PRO A 161 -1.17 -8.91 37.37
N VAL A 162 -0.50 -9.75 36.58
CA VAL A 162 -0.32 -9.60 35.12
C VAL A 162 -1.65 -9.49 34.37
N LYS A 163 -2.75 -10.04 34.90
CA LYS A 163 -4.10 -9.86 34.34
C LYS A 163 -4.50 -8.37 34.29
N ALA A 164 -4.14 -7.60 35.31
CA ALA A 164 -4.42 -6.17 35.33
C ALA A 164 -3.66 -5.43 34.24
N PHE A 165 -2.41 -5.81 33.98
CA PHE A 165 -1.59 -5.23 32.92
C PHE A 165 -2.23 -5.46 31.56
N HIS A 166 -2.67 -6.70 31.27
CA HIS A 166 -3.38 -7.00 30.03
C HIS A 166 -4.60 -6.10 29.83
N VAL A 167 -5.44 -5.95 30.84
CA VAL A 167 -6.65 -5.11 30.73
C VAL A 167 -6.27 -3.64 30.52
N PHE A 168 -5.27 -3.16 31.23
CA PHE A 168 -4.88 -1.75 31.23
C PHE A 168 -4.28 -1.27 29.89
N ILE A 169 -3.39 -2.05 29.28
CA ILE A 169 -2.59 -1.56 28.14
C ILE A 169 -3.44 -1.19 26.91
N ASP A 170 -4.55 -1.88 26.68
CA ASP A 170 -5.43 -1.65 25.52
C ASP A 170 -6.46 -0.53 25.80
N LEU A 171 -6.51 0.04 27.01
CA LEU A 171 -7.50 1.07 27.35
C LEU A 171 -7.32 2.35 26.53
N PRO A 172 -8.43 3.00 26.11
CA PRO A 172 -8.39 4.34 25.56
C PRO A 172 -8.01 5.37 26.62
N PRO A 173 -7.76 6.64 26.24
CA PRO A 173 -7.61 7.75 27.19
C PRO A 173 -8.70 7.75 28.27
N VAL A 174 -8.29 7.76 29.54
CA VAL A 174 -9.20 7.74 30.69
C VAL A 174 -8.93 8.90 31.64
N TYR A 175 -9.90 9.23 32.50
CA TYR A 175 -9.83 10.36 33.40
C TYR A 175 -8.94 10.09 34.63
N LYS A 176 -8.39 11.16 35.23
CA LYS A 176 -7.44 11.10 36.34
C LYS A 176 -7.86 10.20 37.50
N SER A 177 -9.11 10.35 37.96
CA SER A 177 -9.61 9.60 39.12
C SER A 177 -9.79 8.11 38.84
N PHE A 178 -9.89 7.70 37.57
CA PHE A 178 -9.91 6.29 37.19
C PHE A 178 -8.54 5.65 37.45
N ILE A 179 -7.48 6.27 36.92
CA ILE A 179 -6.09 5.78 37.06
C ILE A 179 -5.66 5.79 38.52
N GLY A 180 -6.00 6.86 39.25
CA GLY A 180 -5.63 7.01 40.66
C GLY A 180 -6.09 5.87 41.57
N LYS A 181 -7.10 5.08 41.19
CA LYS A 181 -7.57 3.93 41.97
C LYS A 181 -6.56 2.79 42.06
N PHE A 182 -5.79 2.56 41.00
CA PHE A 182 -4.91 1.39 40.88
C PHE A 182 -3.46 1.73 40.56
N LEU A 183 -3.14 3.03 40.39
CA LEU A 183 -1.81 3.51 40.02
C LEU A 183 -0.71 2.86 40.87
N ASP A 184 -0.73 3.07 42.18
CA ASP A 184 0.33 2.60 43.08
C ASP A 184 0.49 1.07 43.01
N LYS A 185 -0.63 0.35 43.00
CA LYS A 185 -0.63 -1.12 42.98
C LYS A 185 -0.09 -1.69 41.67
N ILE A 186 -0.50 -1.14 40.52
CA ILE A 186 0.04 -1.58 39.23
C ILE A 186 1.53 -1.33 39.13
N LEU A 187 2.01 -0.17 39.59
CA LEU A 187 3.42 0.18 39.52
C LEU A 187 4.27 -0.68 40.46
N GLU A 188 3.76 -1.00 41.65
CA GLU A 188 4.37 -1.95 42.58
C GLU A 188 4.55 -3.31 41.89
N GLU A 189 3.49 -3.86 41.31
CA GLU A 189 3.55 -5.18 40.69
C GLU A 189 4.41 -5.20 39.42
N ALA A 190 4.39 -4.14 38.62
CA ALA A 190 5.25 -4.04 37.44
C ALA A 190 6.73 -3.93 37.87
N SER A 191 7.02 -3.24 38.98
CA SER A 191 8.35 -3.22 39.60
C SER A 191 8.76 -4.61 40.10
N ASN A 192 7.84 -5.38 40.69
CA ASN A 192 8.09 -6.77 41.10
C ASN A 192 8.49 -7.66 39.92
N VAL A 193 7.83 -7.51 38.77
CA VAL A 193 8.20 -8.21 37.53
C VAL A 193 9.62 -7.84 37.08
N PHE A 194 9.99 -6.57 37.19
CA PHE A 194 11.34 -6.09 36.86
C PHE A 194 12.41 -6.57 37.84
N LEU A 195 12.09 -6.72 39.12
CA LEU A 195 12.99 -7.29 40.12
C LEU A 195 13.24 -8.78 39.86
N TYR A 196 12.24 -9.52 39.39
CA TYR A 196 12.32 -10.97 39.17
C TYR A 196 11.86 -11.37 37.76
N PRO A 197 12.63 -11.02 36.70
CA PRO A 197 12.24 -11.28 35.32
C PRO A 197 12.32 -12.78 35.01
N TYR A 198 11.15 -13.43 34.94
CA TYR A 198 11.02 -14.86 34.67
C TYR A 198 10.58 -15.14 33.21
N ARG A 199 9.44 -14.58 32.78
CA ARG A 199 8.90 -14.68 31.42
C ARG A 199 9.12 -13.40 30.63
N VAL A 200 9.48 -13.53 29.36
CA VAL A 200 9.69 -12.38 28.44
C VAL A 200 8.39 -11.60 28.30
N GLU A 201 7.28 -12.32 28.17
CA GLU A 201 5.95 -11.74 27.93
C GLU A 201 5.52 -10.87 29.11
N ASP A 202 5.71 -11.35 30.34
CA ASP A 202 5.36 -10.61 31.56
C ASP A 202 6.24 -9.37 31.72
N TRP A 203 7.55 -9.49 31.42
CA TRP A 203 8.49 -8.37 31.46
C TRP A 203 8.17 -7.29 30.43
N SER A 204 7.90 -7.69 29.18
CA SER A 204 7.48 -6.75 28.14
C SER A 204 6.16 -6.09 28.50
N LEU A 205 5.20 -6.85 29.01
CA LEU A 205 3.89 -6.33 29.40
C LEU A 205 3.98 -5.33 30.57
N ALA A 206 4.88 -5.54 31.52
CA ALA A 206 5.19 -4.57 32.57
C ALA A 206 5.75 -3.26 31.97
N LEU A 207 6.68 -3.36 31.01
CA LEU A 207 7.22 -2.18 30.30
C LEU A 207 6.14 -1.42 29.51
N GLN A 208 5.30 -2.13 28.77
CA GLN A 208 4.15 -1.57 28.05
C GLN A 208 3.20 -0.86 29.02
N THR A 209 2.93 -1.46 30.19
CA THR A 209 2.09 -0.89 31.25
C THR A 209 2.67 0.41 31.81
N PHE A 210 3.97 0.45 32.13
CA PHE A 210 4.62 1.67 32.61
C PHE A 210 4.53 2.81 31.59
N VAL A 211 4.86 2.52 30.33
CA VAL A 211 4.83 3.53 29.27
C VAL A 211 3.41 4.01 29.01
N LYS A 212 2.43 3.10 28.92
CA LYS A 212 1.01 3.47 28.76
C LYS A 212 0.50 4.28 29.95
N MET A 213 0.91 3.93 31.18
CA MET A 213 0.55 4.67 32.39
C MET A 213 1.02 6.11 32.32
N TRP A 214 2.27 6.31 31.94
CA TRP A 214 2.83 7.64 31.78
C TRP A 214 2.03 8.51 30.80
N ILE A 215 1.80 7.95 29.61
CA ILE A 215 1.12 8.61 28.50
C ILE A 215 -0.31 9.00 28.91
N GLN A 216 -1.00 8.10 29.61
CA GLN A 216 -2.33 8.36 30.15
C GLN A 216 -2.29 9.48 31.20
N LEU A 217 -1.34 9.48 32.13
CA LEU A 217 -1.25 10.49 33.19
C LEU A 217 -0.93 11.89 32.63
N GLU A 218 -0.09 12.01 31.61
CA GLU A 218 0.21 13.29 30.96
C GLU A 218 -1.06 13.90 30.34
N LYS A 219 -1.95 13.10 29.73
CA LYS A 219 -3.27 13.56 29.26
C LYS A 219 -4.22 14.00 30.38
N THR A 220 -4.00 13.59 31.63
CA THR A 220 -4.88 13.95 32.76
C THR A 220 -4.59 15.29 33.43
N GLY A 221 -3.55 16.01 32.99
CA GLY A 221 -3.16 17.31 33.57
C GLY A 221 -2.58 17.20 34.98
N MET A 222 -1.91 16.09 35.29
CA MET A 222 -1.12 15.95 36.53
C MET A 222 0.05 16.97 36.54
N THR A 223 0.48 17.41 37.72
CA THR A 223 1.58 18.39 37.83
C THR A 223 2.88 17.79 37.31
N VAL A 224 3.62 18.56 36.51
CA VAL A 224 4.89 18.15 35.89
C VAL A 224 5.90 17.63 36.92
N GLU A 225 5.96 18.23 38.11
CA GLU A 225 6.87 17.82 39.19
C GLU A 225 6.60 16.38 39.69
N LEU A 226 5.32 16.05 39.91
CA LEU A 226 4.90 14.76 40.45
C LEU A 226 5.03 13.66 39.39
N LEU A 227 4.72 14.03 38.15
CA LEU A 227 5.03 13.27 36.95
C LEU A 227 6.54 12.95 36.91
N MET A 228 7.44 13.94 36.90
CA MET A 228 8.89 13.68 36.81
C MET A 228 9.43 12.80 37.94
N ALA A 229 8.97 12.99 39.18
CA ALA A 229 9.39 12.16 40.32
C ALA A 229 8.99 10.68 40.14
N LEU A 230 7.77 10.43 39.63
CA LEU A 230 7.34 9.08 39.29
C LEU A 230 8.16 8.48 38.14
N MET A 231 8.50 9.28 37.11
CA MET A 231 9.35 8.80 36.01
C MET A 231 10.70 8.31 36.50
N GLU A 232 11.35 9.07 37.37
CA GLU A 232 12.71 8.76 37.82
C GLU A 232 12.74 7.39 38.50
N ILE A 233 11.74 7.11 39.34
CA ILE A 233 11.56 5.81 40.00
C ILE A 233 11.33 4.69 38.98
N TRP A 234 10.50 4.94 37.96
CA TRP A 234 10.16 3.93 36.95
C TRP A 234 11.32 3.62 36.01
N ILE A 235 11.98 4.65 35.47
CA ILE A 235 13.15 4.51 34.61
C ILE A 235 14.25 3.78 35.35
N SER A 236 14.50 4.13 36.62
CA SER A 236 15.47 3.42 37.46
C SER A 236 15.13 1.93 37.58
N SER A 237 13.85 1.58 37.81
CA SER A 237 13.40 0.20 37.91
C SER A 237 13.60 -0.59 36.61
N VAL A 238 13.25 0.01 35.46
CA VAL A 238 13.46 -0.59 34.13
C VAL A 238 14.95 -0.79 33.87
N VAL A 239 15.76 0.26 34.02
CA VAL A 239 17.20 0.24 33.74
C VAL A 239 17.93 -0.78 34.63
N ASN A 240 17.58 -0.87 35.90
CA ASN A 240 18.15 -1.87 36.81
C ASN A 240 17.77 -3.29 36.39
N SER A 241 16.53 -3.51 35.93
CA SER A 241 16.09 -4.79 35.37
C SER A 241 16.89 -5.16 34.12
N VAL A 242 17.09 -4.20 33.21
CA VAL A 242 17.90 -4.38 32.00
C VAL A 242 19.34 -4.72 32.35
N LYS A 243 19.99 -3.96 33.25
CA LYS A 243 21.35 -4.26 33.74
C LYS A 243 21.45 -5.69 34.29
N LYS A 244 20.50 -6.08 35.14
CA LYS A 244 20.44 -7.45 35.69
C LYS A 244 20.32 -8.50 34.59
N LEU A 245 19.49 -8.29 33.58
CA LEU A 245 19.34 -9.21 32.44
C LEU A 245 20.62 -9.29 31.60
N VAL A 246 21.34 -8.19 31.42
CA VAL A 246 22.66 -8.14 30.78
C VAL A 246 23.71 -8.91 31.59
N GLU A 247 23.77 -8.71 32.91
CA GLU A 247 24.65 -9.45 33.83
C GLU A 247 24.37 -10.96 33.79
N MET A 248 23.10 -11.34 33.66
CA MET A 248 22.66 -12.73 33.48
C MET A 248 22.88 -13.28 32.06
N LYS A 249 23.48 -12.49 31.14
CA LYS A 249 23.71 -12.84 29.73
C LYS A 249 22.43 -13.24 28.98
N LYS A 250 21.30 -12.62 29.33
CA LYS A 250 19.99 -12.87 28.70
C LYS A 250 19.68 -11.83 27.61
N GLU A 251 20.59 -11.60 26.68
CA GLU A 251 20.42 -10.58 25.63
C GLU A 251 19.21 -10.85 24.73
N GLN A 252 19.00 -12.11 24.32
CA GLN A 252 17.83 -12.52 23.52
C GLN A 252 16.49 -12.35 24.26
N PHE A 253 16.49 -12.38 25.59
CA PHE A 253 15.30 -12.07 26.38
C PHE A 253 14.94 -10.59 26.24
N LEU A 254 15.95 -9.71 26.32
CA LEU A 254 15.78 -8.26 26.16
C LEU A 254 15.33 -7.89 24.75
N VAL A 255 15.96 -8.48 23.73
CA VAL A 255 15.59 -8.25 22.32
C VAL A 255 14.11 -8.57 22.09
N ARG A 256 13.68 -9.78 22.44
CA ARG A 256 12.27 -10.19 22.28
C ARG A 256 11.32 -9.31 23.09
N GLY A 257 11.68 -8.99 24.33
CA GLY A 257 10.85 -8.13 25.18
C GLY A 257 10.67 -6.72 24.60
N LEU A 258 11.72 -6.17 23.98
CA LEU A 258 11.69 -4.87 23.31
C LEU A 258 11.01 -4.91 21.94
N GLU A 259 11.09 -6.03 21.20
CA GLU A 259 10.31 -6.24 19.96
C GLU A 259 8.81 -6.27 20.27
N ASP A 260 8.40 -6.99 21.31
CA ASP A 260 7.00 -7.02 21.77
C ASP A 260 6.53 -5.61 22.20
N PHE A 261 7.42 -4.84 22.86
CA PHE A 261 7.14 -3.46 23.24
C PHE A 261 7.02 -2.53 22.03
N GLU A 262 7.90 -2.66 21.04
CA GLU A 262 7.89 -1.87 19.81
C GLU A 262 6.58 -2.07 19.04
N SER A 263 6.17 -3.33 18.86
CA SER A 263 4.91 -3.67 18.20
C SER A 263 3.70 -3.07 18.90
N PHE A 264 3.66 -3.15 20.24
CA PHE A 264 2.63 -2.49 21.05
C PHE A 264 2.65 -0.97 20.88
N PHE A 265 3.83 -0.36 21.08
CA PHE A 265 3.98 1.09 21.10
C PHE A 265 3.60 1.69 19.75
N SER A 266 4.03 1.08 18.64
CA SER A 266 3.67 1.51 17.28
C SER A 266 2.17 1.44 17.03
N GLY A 267 1.51 0.36 17.47
CA GLY A 267 0.06 0.22 17.31
C GLY A 267 -0.72 1.23 18.15
N ASP A 268 -0.29 1.45 19.39
CA ASP A 268 -1.01 2.31 20.34
C ASP A 268 -0.82 3.81 20.03
N MET A 269 0.39 4.22 19.63
CA MET A 269 0.66 5.61 19.21
C MET A 269 -0.13 6.00 17.96
N ASN A 270 -0.30 5.07 17.01
CA ASN A 270 -1.13 5.25 15.81
C ASN A 270 -2.59 5.46 16.17
N LEU A 271 -3.10 4.69 17.13
CA LEU A 271 -4.51 4.73 17.52
C LEU A 271 -4.90 5.97 18.31
N TYR A 272 -3.98 6.48 19.16
CA TYR A 272 -4.30 7.56 20.12
C TYR A 272 -3.53 8.87 19.90
N HIS A 273 -2.82 8.99 18.78
CA HIS A 273 -2.11 10.18 18.30
C HIS A 273 -1.28 10.87 19.39
N TYR A 274 -0.13 10.29 19.68
CA TYR A 274 0.71 10.76 20.78
C TYR A 274 1.30 12.16 20.58
N THR A 275 1.47 12.87 21.69
CA THR A 275 2.03 14.24 21.73
C THR A 275 3.57 14.21 21.65
N LYS A 276 4.15 15.37 21.35
CA LYS A 276 5.62 15.52 21.36
C LYS A 276 6.21 15.20 22.75
N ASP A 277 5.51 15.53 23.82
CA ASP A 277 5.98 15.28 25.19
C ASP A 277 5.93 13.77 25.53
N GLN A 278 4.91 13.05 25.04
CA GLN A 278 4.85 11.59 25.13
C GLN A 278 5.99 10.93 24.36
N PHE A 279 6.33 11.44 23.18
CA PHE A 279 7.48 10.97 22.40
C PHE A 279 8.82 11.24 23.11
N HIS A 280 8.97 12.42 23.73
CA HIS A 280 10.15 12.75 24.52
C HIS A 280 10.35 11.78 25.69
N PHE A 281 9.28 11.37 26.38
CA PHE A 281 9.36 10.39 27.45
C PHE A 281 9.91 9.04 27.00
N VAL A 282 9.37 8.52 25.90
CA VAL A 282 9.81 7.22 25.35
C VAL A 282 11.25 7.31 24.86
N LEU A 283 11.62 8.41 24.19
CA LEU A 283 12.98 8.67 23.76
C LEU A 283 13.97 8.71 24.94
N ALA A 284 13.61 9.39 26.03
CA ALA A 284 14.43 9.45 27.24
C ALA A 284 14.63 8.07 27.85
N SER A 285 13.55 7.29 27.97
CA SER A 285 13.61 5.91 28.49
C SER A 285 14.50 5.02 27.62
N MET A 286 14.39 5.14 26.29
CA MET A 286 15.22 4.37 25.35
C MET A 286 16.70 4.77 25.41
N ASN A 287 17.03 6.04 25.62
CA ASN A 287 18.43 6.48 25.79
C ASN A 287 19.08 5.84 27.03
N GLU A 288 18.35 5.76 28.14
CA GLU A 288 18.86 5.13 29.37
C GLU A 288 19.07 3.62 29.20
N ILE A 289 18.15 2.94 28.50
CA ILE A 289 18.30 1.53 28.16
C ILE A 289 19.49 1.31 27.22
N GLU A 290 19.65 2.13 26.18
CA GLU A 290 20.76 2.04 25.21
C GLU A 290 22.14 2.10 25.89
N GLY A 291 22.26 2.90 26.94
CA GLY A 291 23.50 3.09 27.71
C GLY A 291 23.99 1.85 28.46
N VAL A 292 23.15 0.83 28.65
CA VAL A 292 23.44 -0.32 29.52
C VAL A 292 23.38 -1.68 28.82
N VAL A 293 23.17 -1.72 27.49
CA VAL A 293 22.92 -2.95 26.72
C VAL A 293 23.97 -3.25 25.64
N GLY A 294 23.95 -4.50 25.15
CA GLY A 294 24.80 -5.01 24.05
C GLY A 294 24.31 -4.63 22.65
N THR A 295 25.08 -5.00 21.61
CA THR A 295 24.89 -4.54 20.23
C THR A 295 23.55 -4.93 19.62
N GLU A 296 23.04 -6.15 19.88
CA GLU A 296 21.77 -6.61 19.30
C GLU A 296 20.58 -5.84 19.89
N THR A 297 20.63 -5.61 21.21
CA THR A 297 19.62 -4.83 21.92
C THR A 297 19.63 -3.35 21.49
N LYS A 298 20.81 -2.80 21.16
CA LYS A 298 20.91 -1.42 20.64
C LYS A 298 20.16 -1.22 19.32
N GLU A 299 20.13 -2.23 18.45
CA GLU A 299 19.44 -2.08 17.16
C GLU A 299 17.92 -1.99 17.33
N ILE A 300 17.30 -2.79 18.21
CA ILE A 300 15.87 -2.66 18.50
C ILE A 300 15.55 -1.35 19.23
N VAL A 301 16.41 -0.91 20.15
CA VAL A 301 16.27 0.41 20.80
C VAL A 301 16.35 1.53 19.76
N ARG A 302 17.26 1.44 18.78
CA ARG A 302 17.37 2.41 17.68
C ARG A 302 16.10 2.46 16.84
N LYS A 303 15.48 1.31 16.52
CA LYS A 303 14.19 1.24 15.83
C LYS A 303 13.08 1.96 16.60
N ILE A 304 12.96 1.70 17.90
CA ILE A 304 11.98 2.37 18.77
C ILE A 304 12.22 3.89 18.78
N LYS A 305 13.48 4.33 18.87
CA LYS A 305 13.83 5.76 18.83
C LYS A 305 13.45 6.41 17.50
N MET A 306 13.62 5.71 16.37
CA MET A 306 13.20 6.22 15.07
C MET A 306 11.70 6.53 14.99
N LEU A 307 10.85 5.73 15.67
CA LEU A 307 9.40 5.98 15.72
C LEU A 307 9.04 7.35 16.33
N VAL A 308 9.90 7.89 17.20
CA VAL A 308 9.66 9.13 17.95
C VAL A 308 10.49 10.34 17.51
N THR A 309 11.55 10.14 16.72
CA THR A 309 12.46 11.24 16.28
C THR A 309 12.20 11.77 14.88
N GLU A 310 11.56 11.00 14.00
CA GLU A 310 11.14 11.50 12.69
C GLU A 310 9.80 12.24 12.84
N PRO A 311 9.59 13.41 12.19
CA PRO A 311 8.32 14.10 12.27
C PRO A 311 7.21 13.16 11.81
N TYR A 312 6.26 12.91 12.72
CA TYR A 312 5.05 12.12 12.50
C TYR A 312 4.20 12.83 11.43
N ASP A 313 4.52 12.60 10.17
CA ASP A 313 3.77 13.14 9.05
C ASP A 313 2.55 12.22 8.83
N ASP A 314 1.44 12.54 9.51
CA ASP A 314 0.15 11.82 9.44
C ASP A 314 -0.27 11.59 7.97
N LEU A 315 0.12 12.48 7.06
CA LEU A 315 -0.13 12.36 5.63
C LEU A 315 0.77 11.36 4.91
N LYS A 316 1.99 11.12 5.41
CA LYS A 316 2.94 10.15 4.85
C LYS A 316 2.71 8.74 5.40
N ASN A 317 2.37 8.60 6.68
CA ASN A 317 2.05 7.29 7.27
C ASN A 317 0.63 6.80 6.93
N ARG A 318 -0.41 7.65 6.89
CA ARG A 318 -1.68 7.22 6.25
C ARG A 318 -1.47 6.86 4.79
N ARG A 319 -0.56 7.55 4.12
CA ARG A 319 -0.16 7.23 2.75
C ARG A 319 0.49 5.87 2.66
N GLU A 320 1.42 5.54 3.55
CA GLU A 320 2.10 4.25 3.57
C GLU A 320 1.20 3.12 4.11
N GLU A 321 0.33 3.34 5.09
CA GLU A 321 -0.64 2.34 5.57
C GLU A 321 -1.75 2.10 4.55
N PHE A 322 -2.25 3.14 3.88
CA PHE A 322 -3.17 3.00 2.77
C PHE A 322 -2.51 2.24 1.62
N GLU A 323 -1.28 2.60 1.26
CA GLU A 323 -0.51 1.91 0.22
C GLU A 323 -0.21 0.46 0.61
N ARG A 324 0.17 0.18 1.86
CA ARG A 324 0.38 -1.19 2.38
C ARG A 324 -0.92 -1.99 2.41
N GLY A 325 -2.02 -1.40 2.87
CA GLY A 325 -3.33 -2.05 2.89
C GLY A 325 -3.82 -2.40 1.49
N TRP A 326 -3.69 -1.49 0.53
CA TRP A 326 -3.96 -1.79 -0.87
C TRP A 326 -2.99 -2.82 -1.45
N TYR A 327 -1.71 -2.74 -1.12
CA TYR A 327 -0.74 -3.73 -1.57
C TYR A 327 -1.06 -5.13 -1.02
N ASP A 328 -1.47 -5.23 0.24
CA ASP A 328 -1.89 -6.48 0.87
C ASP A 328 -3.18 -7.05 0.27
N ILE A 329 -4.11 -6.20 -0.16
CA ILE A 329 -5.32 -6.64 -0.89
C ILE A 329 -4.96 -7.14 -2.28
N LEU A 330 -4.10 -6.40 -3.00
CA LEU A 330 -3.79 -6.67 -4.41
C LEU A 330 -2.70 -7.73 -4.60
N LYS A 331 -1.96 -8.12 -3.56
CA LYS A 331 -0.83 -9.07 -3.70
C LYS A 331 -1.28 -10.45 -4.13
N ASP A 332 -2.46 -10.88 -3.67
CA ASP A 332 -3.02 -12.22 -3.86
C ASP A 332 -4.00 -12.30 -5.04
N LEU A 333 -4.22 -11.18 -5.76
CA LEU A 333 -5.12 -11.10 -6.91
C LEU A 333 -4.41 -11.39 -8.24
N SER A 334 -5.16 -11.98 -9.17
CA SER A 334 -4.76 -12.15 -10.58
C SER A 334 -4.66 -10.80 -11.32
N SER A 335 -3.96 -10.78 -12.46
CA SER A 335 -3.83 -9.56 -13.27
C SER A 335 -5.19 -9.06 -13.76
N LEU A 336 -6.11 -9.98 -14.07
CA LEU A 336 -7.49 -9.67 -14.45
C LEU A 336 -8.31 -9.07 -13.32
N GLU A 337 -8.18 -9.59 -12.09
CA GLU A 337 -8.88 -9.04 -10.93
C GLU A 337 -8.38 -7.64 -10.59
N VAL A 338 -7.05 -7.42 -10.63
CA VAL A 338 -6.46 -6.08 -10.43
C VAL A 338 -6.94 -5.09 -11.48
N LEU A 339 -7.03 -5.50 -12.76
CA LEU A 339 -7.52 -4.63 -13.83
C LEU A 339 -9.03 -4.35 -13.74
N LYS A 340 -9.84 -5.32 -13.31
CA LYS A 340 -11.27 -5.09 -13.03
C LYS A 340 -11.47 -4.07 -11.90
N ILE A 341 -10.62 -4.11 -10.88
CA ILE A 341 -10.58 -3.09 -9.83
C ILE A 341 -10.23 -1.74 -10.46
N LEU A 342 -9.14 -1.65 -11.24
CA LEU A 342 -8.74 -0.40 -11.90
C LEU A 342 -9.85 0.21 -12.77
N ALA A 343 -10.59 -0.60 -13.52
CA ALA A 343 -11.65 -0.17 -14.42
C ALA A 343 -12.96 0.24 -13.71
N SER A 344 -13.06 0.08 -12.38
CA SER A 344 -14.25 0.49 -11.63
C SER A 344 -14.32 2.02 -11.46
N SER A 345 -15.47 2.59 -11.82
CA SER A 345 -15.74 4.03 -11.72
C SER A 345 -15.85 4.55 -10.28
N GLU A 346 -15.94 3.65 -9.29
CA GLU A 346 -16.16 3.99 -7.88
C GLU A 346 -14.86 4.24 -7.10
N LEU A 347 -13.69 4.07 -7.73
CA LEU A 347 -12.39 4.21 -7.06
C LEU A 347 -11.80 5.62 -7.18
N GLU A 348 -11.25 6.08 -6.06
CA GLU A 348 -10.40 7.28 -6.01
C GLU A 348 -9.13 7.10 -6.85
N ASP A 349 -8.66 8.18 -7.48
CA ASP A 349 -7.46 8.20 -8.35
C ASP A 349 -6.22 7.55 -7.73
N ARG A 350 -6.09 7.66 -6.41
CA ARG A 350 -4.95 7.13 -5.68
C ARG A 350 -4.96 5.60 -5.58
N SER A 351 -6.13 5.01 -5.38
CA SER A 351 -6.30 3.56 -5.41
C SER A 351 -6.05 3.01 -6.82
N LYS A 352 -6.53 3.75 -7.84
CA LYS A 352 -6.25 3.45 -9.26
C LYS A 352 -4.74 3.46 -9.55
N GLU A 353 -4.01 4.44 -9.03
CA GLU A 353 -2.55 4.52 -9.16
C GLU A 353 -1.82 3.31 -8.54
N ILE A 354 -2.27 2.85 -7.37
CA ILE A 354 -1.67 1.66 -6.72
C ILE A 354 -1.99 0.39 -7.52
N ALA A 355 -3.25 0.24 -7.96
CA ALA A 355 -3.70 -0.90 -8.76
C ALA A 355 -2.92 -1.01 -10.07
N ILE A 356 -2.76 0.08 -10.82
CA ILE A 356 -2.06 0.05 -12.10
C ILE A 356 -0.57 -0.24 -11.95
N ARG A 357 0.08 0.25 -10.87
CA ARG A 357 1.47 -0.09 -10.55
C ARG A 357 1.63 -1.55 -10.20
N ARG A 358 0.69 -2.13 -9.42
CA ARG A 358 0.70 -3.57 -9.12
C ARG A 358 0.50 -4.40 -10.38
N LEU A 359 -0.43 -4.02 -11.26
CA LEU A 359 -0.64 -4.68 -12.54
C LEU A 359 0.62 -4.66 -13.40
N ASN A 360 1.31 -3.51 -13.47
CA ASN A 360 2.57 -3.38 -14.18
C ASN A 360 3.64 -4.34 -13.65
N VAL A 361 3.76 -4.48 -12.31
CA VAL A 361 4.69 -5.43 -11.69
C VAL A 361 4.35 -6.88 -12.07
N LEU A 362 3.08 -7.28 -12.00
CA LEU A 362 2.65 -8.64 -12.36
C LEU A 362 2.98 -8.98 -13.82
N LEU A 363 2.68 -8.06 -14.74
CA LEU A 363 2.95 -8.23 -16.17
C LEU A 363 4.46 -8.14 -16.51
N SER A 364 5.22 -7.33 -15.78
CA SER A 364 6.68 -7.29 -15.85
C SER A 364 7.31 -8.61 -15.39
N ASP A 365 6.82 -9.19 -14.29
CA ASP A 365 7.27 -10.50 -13.80
C ASP A 365 6.91 -11.61 -14.79
N HIS A 366 5.80 -11.48 -15.51
CA HIS A 366 5.47 -12.36 -16.62
C HIS A 366 6.42 -12.22 -17.81
N THR A 367 6.65 -10.99 -18.28
CA THR A 367 7.56 -10.70 -19.40
C THR A 367 8.99 -11.16 -19.10
N SER A 368 9.43 -11.04 -17.84
CA SER A 368 10.73 -11.53 -17.37
C SER A 368 10.76 -13.03 -17.03
N LYS A 369 9.69 -13.77 -17.36
CA LYS A 369 9.54 -15.23 -17.19
C LYS A 369 9.65 -15.71 -15.74
N LYS A 370 9.39 -14.84 -14.76
CA LYS A 370 9.34 -15.20 -13.34
C LYS A 370 8.00 -15.82 -12.94
N VAL A 371 6.92 -15.38 -13.59
CA VAL A 371 5.55 -15.83 -13.35
C VAL A 371 4.90 -16.13 -14.71
N GLN A 372 4.02 -17.14 -14.77
CA GLN A 372 3.25 -17.40 -15.97
C GLN A 372 1.82 -16.92 -15.78
N ILE A 373 1.35 -16.03 -16.66
CA ILE A 373 -0.04 -15.60 -16.76
C ILE A 373 -0.67 -16.36 -17.93
N ASP A 374 -1.91 -16.81 -17.77
CA ASP A 374 -2.62 -17.55 -18.82
C ASP A 374 -2.93 -16.62 -20.01
N ILE A 375 -2.79 -17.12 -21.22
CA ILE A 375 -3.12 -16.39 -22.46
C ILE A 375 -4.60 -16.00 -22.48
N SER A 376 -5.48 -16.85 -21.95
CA SER A 376 -6.90 -16.55 -21.80
C SER A 376 -7.15 -15.37 -20.86
N GLU A 377 -6.27 -15.15 -19.88
CA GLU A 377 -6.30 -13.98 -19.01
C GLU A 377 -5.83 -12.74 -19.78
N MET A 378 -4.74 -12.83 -20.55
CA MET A 378 -4.24 -11.73 -21.40
C MET A 378 -5.31 -11.23 -22.38
N ARG A 379 -6.03 -12.15 -23.05
CA ARG A 379 -7.16 -11.80 -23.92
C ARG A 379 -8.29 -11.08 -23.18
N GLN A 380 -8.54 -11.43 -21.93
CA GLN A 380 -9.54 -10.73 -21.10
C GLN A 380 -9.07 -9.35 -20.63
N LEU A 381 -7.76 -9.12 -20.51
CA LEU A 381 -7.22 -7.80 -20.18
C LEU A 381 -7.43 -6.80 -21.33
N GLN A 382 -7.34 -7.25 -22.58
CA GLN A 382 -7.41 -6.39 -23.76
C GLN A 382 -8.59 -5.40 -23.75
N PRO A 383 -9.88 -5.83 -23.68
CA PRO A 383 -11.01 -4.89 -23.71
C PRO A 383 -11.03 -3.92 -22.51
N LEU A 384 -10.57 -4.37 -21.34
CA LEU A 384 -10.50 -3.55 -20.13
C LEU A 384 -9.41 -2.47 -20.25
N LEU A 385 -8.26 -2.81 -20.82
CA LEU A 385 -7.19 -1.84 -21.10
C LEU A 385 -7.64 -0.77 -22.09
N ILE A 386 -8.37 -1.16 -23.14
CA ILE A 386 -8.95 -0.20 -24.08
C ILE A 386 -9.96 0.72 -23.38
N SER A 387 -10.74 0.20 -22.45
CA SER A 387 -11.65 1.02 -21.64
C SER A 387 -10.87 2.02 -20.78
N CYS A 388 -9.82 1.60 -20.08
CA CYS A 388 -8.98 2.48 -19.28
C CYS A 388 -8.28 3.55 -20.14
N LEU A 389 -7.83 3.20 -21.34
CA LEU A 389 -7.22 4.15 -22.28
C LEU A 389 -8.18 5.24 -22.75
N LYS A 390 -9.48 4.94 -22.81
CA LYS A 390 -10.54 5.89 -23.18
C LYS A 390 -11.08 6.70 -21.99
N GLU A 391 -10.63 6.45 -20.78
CA GLU A 391 -11.13 7.13 -19.59
C GLU A 391 -10.66 8.61 -19.57
N GLU A 392 -11.63 9.51 -19.44
CA GLU A 392 -11.40 10.94 -19.28
C GLU A 392 -10.96 11.24 -17.85
N GLY A 393 -10.01 12.19 -17.68
CA GLY A 393 -9.55 12.61 -16.34
C GLY A 393 -8.37 11.84 -15.75
N LEU A 394 -7.87 10.78 -16.40
CA LEU A 394 -6.66 10.08 -15.95
C LEU A 394 -5.43 11.02 -15.93
N SER A 395 -4.79 11.12 -14.77
CA SER A 395 -3.52 11.81 -14.59
C SER A 395 -2.44 11.25 -15.52
N PHE A 396 -1.94 12.11 -16.42
CA PHE A 396 -0.95 11.71 -17.42
C PHE A 396 0.35 11.19 -16.77
N ASN A 397 0.88 11.91 -15.78
CA ASN A 397 2.19 11.62 -15.21
C ASN A 397 2.20 10.46 -14.21
N SER A 398 1.11 10.22 -13.48
CA SER A 398 1.07 9.17 -12.45
C SER A 398 0.43 7.86 -12.92
N MET A 399 -0.60 7.92 -13.77
CA MET A 399 -1.38 6.75 -14.17
C MET A 399 -1.20 6.42 -15.66
N PHE A 400 -1.39 7.38 -16.56
CA PHE A 400 -1.38 7.10 -18.00
C PHE A 400 -0.02 6.57 -18.50
N LYS A 401 1.08 7.07 -17.94
CA LYS A 401 2.42 6.54 -18.24
C LYS A 401 2.58 5.06 -17.88
N VAL A 402 2.11 4.67 -16.69
CA VAL A 402 2.13 3.28 -16.24
C VAL A 402 1.17 2.42 -17.08
N LEU A 403 0.04 2.98 -17.51
CA LEU A 403 -0.90 2.31 -18.42
C LEU A 403 -0.23 1.97 -19.75
N GLY A 404 0.59 2.87 -20.31
CA GLY A 404 1.35 2.59 -21.52
C GLY A 404 2.34 1.43 -21.37
N GLU A 405 2.99 1.30 -20.21
CA GLU A 405 3.87 0.16 -19.91
C GLU A 405 3.07 -1.15 -19.79
N VAL A 406 1.94 -1.13 -19.09
CA VAL A 406 1.00 -2.26 -18.98
C VAL A 406 0.51 -2.70 -20.36
N VAL A 407 0.12 -1.75 -21.22
CA VAL A 407 -0.30 -2.03 -22.61
C VAL A 407 0.83 -2.66 -23.40
N ASN A 408 2.06 -2.17 -23.26
CA ASN A 408 3.22 -2.77 -23.93
C ASN A 408 3.45 -4.22 -23.51
N HIS A 409 3.31 -4.57 -22.23
CA HIS A 409 3.45 -5.96 -21.79
C HIS A 409 2.42 -6.89 -22.43
N VAL A 410 1.14 -6.49 -22.44
CA VAL A 410 0.07 -7.30 -23.06
C VAL A 410 0.27 -7.34 -24.58
N ALA A 411 0.60 -6.22 -25.21
CA ALA A 411 0.85 -6.17 -26.65
C ALA A 411 2.06 -7.04 -27.04
N TYR A 412 3.10 -7.09 -26.23
CA TYR A 412 4.26 -7.96 -26.47
C TYR A 412 3.86 -9.43 -26.45
N GLU A 413 3.09 -9.84 -25.44
CA GLU A 413 2.61 -11.23 -25.35
C GLU A 413 1.75 -11.59 -26.56
N MET A 414 0.77 -10.75 -26.88
CA MET A 414 -0.19 -11.03 -27.95
C MET A 414 0.44 -10.97 -29.34
N LEU A 415 1.20 -9.92 -29.66
CA LEU A 415 1.73 -9.70 -31.01
C LEU A 415 2.97 -10.56 -31.32
N ILE A 416 3.83 -10.80 -30.33
CA ILE A 416 5.12 -11.48 -30.57
C ILE A 416 5.05 -12.97 -30.23
N TYR A 417 4.44 -13.34 -29.10
CA TYR A 417 4.39 -14.76 -28.70
C TYR A 417 3.16 -15.49 -29.23
N GLN A 418 2.01 -14.81 -29.30
CA GLN A 418 0.77 -15.41 -29.80
C GLN A 418 0.49 -15.12 -31.28
N GLU A 419 1.26 -14.21 -31.90
CA GLU A 419 1.07 -13.75 -33.29
C GLU A 419 -0.38 -13.28 -33.57
N GLU A 420 -1.04 -12.70 -32.55
CA GLU A 420 -2.44 -12.27 -32.59
C GLU A 420 -2.54 -10.74 -32.61
N THR A 421 -3.05 -10.19 -33.72
CA THR A 421 -3.20 -8.74 -33.90
C THR A 421 -4.26 -8.15 -32.96
N TRP A 422 -3.86 -7.15 -32.17
CA TRP A 422 -4.78 -6.44 -31.27
C TRP A 422 -5.44 -5.24 -31.98
N TYR A 423 -6.50 -5.52 -32.74
CA TYR A 423 -7.18 -4.52 -33.57
C TYR A 423 -7.76 -3.33 -32.79
N GLU A 424 -8.29 -3.54 -31.59
CA GLU A 424 -8.85 -2.46 -30.79
C GLU A 424 -7.78 -1.47 -30.32
N LEU A 425 -6.56 -1.93 -30.05
CA LEU A 425 -5.43 -1.07 -29.71
C LEU A 425 -4.98 -0.25 -30.92
N ARG A 426 -4.88 -0.90 -32.09
CA ARG A 426 -4.62 -0.21 -33.36
C ARG A 426 -5.64 0.91 -33.58
N ASP A 427 -6.92 0.56 -33.47
CA ASP A 427 -8.02 1.49 -33.73
C ASP A 427 -8.05 2.64 -32.71
N TYR A 428 -7.71 2.38 -31.44
CA TYR A 428 -7.54 3.43 -30.44
C TYR A 428 -6.44 4.44 -30.83
N ILE A 429 -5.26 3.95 -31.23
CA ILE A 429 -4.14 4.80 -31.64
C ILE A 429 -4.51 5.57 -32.93
N ALA A 430 -5.13 4.89 -33.90
CA ALA A 430 -5.50 5.46 -35.20
C ALA A 430 -6.65 6.48 -35.13
N SER A 431 -7.59 6.32 -34.19
CA SER A 431 -8.78 7.18 -34.08
C SER A 431 -8.57 8.49 -33.30
N SER A 432 -7.45 8.62 -32.58
CA SER A 432 -7.25 9.66 -31.56
C SER A 432 -6.70 11.00 -32.11
N LYS A 433 -7.38 11.59 -33.10
CA LYS A 433 -7.01 12.91 -33.65
C LYS A 433 -7.08 14.05 -32.62
N THR A 434 -8.04 13.99 -31.70
CA THR A 434 -8.21 14.98 -30.62
C THR A 434 -7.32 14.73 -29.40
N GLU A 435 -6.80 13.51 -29.24
CA GLU A 435 -5.94 13.10 -28.12
C GLU A 435 -4.52 12.69 -28.58
N PHE A 436 -3.94 13.44 -29.53
CA PHE A 436 -2.62 13.17 -30.11
C PHE A 436 -1.56 12.75 -29.07
N HIS A 437 -1.49 13.45 -27.93
CA HIS A 437 -0.52 13.20 -26.87
C HIS A 437 -0.64 11.78 -26.29
N ARG A 438 -1.87 11.30 -26.08
CA ARG A 438 -2.15 9.96 -25.54
C ARG A 438 -1.84 8.88 -26.57
N ALA A 439 -2.33 9.07 -27.79
CA ALA A 439 -2.13 8.11 -28.89
C ALA A 439 -0.65 7.90 -29.21
N VAL A 440 0.09 9.00 -29.38
CA VAL A 440 1.52 8.97 -29.68
C VAL A 440 2.32 8.40 -28.52
N TYR A 441 1.94 8.71 -27.28
CA TYR A 441 2.59 8.13 -26.11
C TYR A 441 2.41 6.61 -26.04
N ILE A 442 1.19 6.10 -26.24
CA ILE A 442 0.94 4.66 -26.26
C ILE A 442 1.70 3.98 -27.39
N PHE A 443 1.71 4.57 -28.59
CA PHE A 443 2.49 4.05 -29.70
C PHE A 443 3.99 3.96 -29.38
N GLN A 444 4.56 4.97 -28.73
CA GLN A 444 5.98 4.96 -28.30
C GLN A 444 6.28 3.92 -27.22
N CYS A 445 5.28 3.55 -26.41
CA CYS A 445 5.42 2.50 -25.41
C CYS A 445 5.58 1.12 -26.04
N LEU A 446 5.13 0.90 -27.28
CA LEU A 446 5.25 -0.38 -27.99
C LEU A 446 6.69 -0.60 -28.44
N THR A 447 7.46 -1.35 -27.66
CA THR A 447 8.91 -1.53 -27.87
C THR A 447 9.26 -2.74 -28.71
N MET A 448 8.28 -3.52 -29.17
CA MET A 448 8.47 -4.71 -30.00
C MET A 448 8.46 -4.37 -31.49
N ALA A 449 9.00 -5.27 -32.33
CA ALA A 449 8.87 -5.16 -33.78
C ALA A 449 7.40 -5.32 -34.19
N LEU A 450 6.79 -4.27 -34.72
CA LEU A 450 5.44 -4.31 -35.28
C LEU A 450 5.51 -4.72 -36.76
N ILE A 451 5.58 -6.02 -37.01
CA ILE A 451 5.79 -6.58 -38.36
C ILE A 451 4.47 -6.62 -39.16
N ASP A 452 3.33 -6.57 -38.47
CA ASP A 452 2.02 -6.59 -39.09
C ASP A 452 1.68 -5.24 -39.75
N GLY A 453 1.64 -5.24 -41.09
CA GLY A 453 1.21 -4.09 -41.89
C GLY A 453 -0.22 -3.66 -41.58
N ASP A 454 -1.10 -4.58 -41.19
CA ASP A 454 -2.49 -4.28 -40.82
C ASP A 454 -2.59 -3.53 -39.48
N PHE A 455 -1.53 -3.54 -38.68
CA PHE A 455 -1.38 -2.74 -37.47
C PHE A 455 -0.69 -1.39 -37.76
N VAL A 456 0.49 -1.42 -38.38
CA VAL A 456 1.34 -0.23 -38.52
C VAL A 456 0.82 0.77 -39.55
N ILE A 457 0.27 0.30 -40.68
CA ILE A 457 -0.17 1.20 -41.76
C ILE A 457 -1.32 2.10 -41.30
N PRO A 458 -2.40 1.61 -40.67
CA PRO A 458 -3.49 2.47 -40.21
C PRO A 458 -3.06 3.47 -39.13
N VAL A 459 -2.15 3.06 -38.24
CA VAL A 459 -1.56 3.95 -37.22
C VAL A 459 -0.76 5.07 -37.89
N MET A 460 0.09 4.72 -38.87
CA MET A 460 0.87 5.67 -39.64
C MET A 460 -0.02 6.69 -40.35
N GLU A 461 -1.02 6.24 -41.10
CA GLU A 461 -1.88 7.12 -41.91
C GLU A 461 -2.58 8.20 -41.08
N ASN A 462 -2.84 7.93 -39.80
CA ASN A 462 -3.48 8.89 -38.89
C ASN A 462 -2.49 9.74 -38.11
N LEU A 463 -1.36 9.18 -37.66
CA LEU A 463 -0.39 9.93 -36.85
C LEU A 463 0.58 10.76 -37.70
N PHE A 464 0.84 10.37 -38.94
CA PHE A 464 1.86 10.96 -39.80
C PHE A 464 1.71 12.48 -39.94
N LEU A 465 0.53 12.94 -40.39
CA LEU A 465 0.29 14.36 -40.62
C LEU A 465 0.39 15.17 -39.32
N GLU A 466 -0.12 14.63 -38.22
CA GLU A 466 -0.10 15.29 -36.91
C GLU A 466 1.33 15.39 -36.35
N ILE A 467 2.17 14.38 -36.57
CA ILE A 467 3.61 14.37 -36.24
C ILE A 467 4.34 15.41 -37.08
N ILE A 468 4.22 15.37 -38.41
CA ILE A 468 4.88 16.33 -39.31
C ILE A 468 4.52 17.77 -38.96
N THR A 469 3.24 18.02 -38.68
CA THR A 469 2.75 19.35 -38.27
C THR A 469 3.35 19.79 -36.92
N ARG A 470 3.42 18.90 -35.92
CA ARG A 470 3.94 19.24 -34.58
C ARG A 470 5.46 19.21 -34.46
N LEU A 471 6.14 18.69 -35.48
CA LEU A 471 7.58 18.88 -35.64
C LEU A 471 7.92 20.32 -36.07
N ASP A 472 6.96 21.16 -36.44
CA ASP A 472 7.22 22.59 -36.57
C ASP A 472 7.65 23.15 -35.21
N PRO A 473 8.85 23.78 -35.12
CA PRO A 473 9.36 24.14 -33.81
C PRO A 473 8.57 25.27 -33.16
N PRO A 474 8.38 25.21 -31.83
CA PRO A 474 7.66 26.25 -31.09
C PRO A 474 8.35 27.61 -31.24
N ARG A 475 7.55 28.68 -31.30
CA ARG A 475 8.05 30.06 -31.41
C ARG A 475 8.51 30.64 -30.07
N GLU A 476 8.06 30.08 -28.95
CA GLU A 476 8.36 30.52 -27.60
C GLU A 476 8.73 29.32 -26.71
N LEU A 477 9.64 29.51 -25.75
CA LEU A 477 9.99 28.48 -24.75
C LEU A 477 8.94 28.45 -23.65
N LEU A 478 7.80 27.81 -23.90
CA LEU A 478 6.77 27.59 -22.87
C LEU A 478 7.16 26.42 -21.95
N VAL A 479 6.63 26.42 -20.72
CA VAL A 479 6.85 25.35 -19.73
C VAL A 479 6.38 23.97 -20.24
N ASP A 480 5.43 23.97 -21.18
CA ASP A 480 4.81 22.77 -21.76
C ASP A 480 5.18 22.55 -23.25
N ASN A 481 6.48 22.55 -23.57
CA ASN A 481 6.95 22.12 -24.90
C ASN A 481 6.83 20.59 -25.11
N SER A 482 5.92 19.91 -24.40
CA SER A 482 5.72 18.46 -24.46
C SER A 482 5.28 17.98 -25.84
N SER A 483 4.50 18.79 -26.55
CA SER A 483 3.97 18.47 -27.89
C SER A 483 5.06 18.23 -28.93
N TRP A 484 6.08 19.11 -29.01
CA TRP A 484 7.20 18.93 -29.94
C TRP A 484 8.04 17.70 -29.57
N VAL A 485 8.31 17.49 -28.28
CA VAL A 485 9.08 16.33 -27.80
C VAL A 485 8.37 15.02 -28.13
N LEU A 486 7.05 14.97 -27.91
CA LEU A 486 6.23 13.81 -28.26
C LEU A 486 6.18 13.59 -29.77
N ALA A 487 6.07 14.64 -30.59
CA ALA A 487 6.13 14.53 -32.04
C ALA A 487 7.51 14.04 -32.51
N PHE A 488 8.60 14.50 -31.88
CA PHE A 488 9.96 14.05 -32.18
C PHE A 488 10.16 12.57 -31.87
N MET A 489 9.71 12.12 -30.70
CA MET A 489 9.73 10.71 -30.31
C MET A 489 8.81 9.86 -31.21
N GLY A 490 7.61 10.36 -31.52
CA GLY A 490 6.65 9.67 -32.38
C GLY A 490 7.18 9.50 -33.80
N GLY A 491 7.79 10.54 -34.35
CA GLY A 491 8.49 10.50 -35.64
C GLY A 491 9.63 9.49 -35.64
N PHE A 492 10.44 9.46 -34.59
CA PHE A 492 11.49 8.44 -34.45
C PHE A 492 10.93 7.01 -34.47
N CYS A 493 9.95 6.71 -33.62
CA CYS A 493 9.31 5.38 -33.58
C CYS A 493 8.67 5.01 -34.92
N LEU A 494 7.97 5.96 -35.55
CA LEU A 494 7.31 5.74 -36.83
C LEU A 494 8.32 5.43 -37.93
N ALA A 495 9.42 6.17 -38.02
CA ALA A 495 10.49 5.90 -38.97
C ALA A 495 11.15 4.53 -38.74
N ILE A 496 11.41 4.17 -37.47
CA ILE A 496 12.01 2.89 -37.08
C ILE A 496 11.12 1.70 -37.46
N HIS A 497 9.80 1.79 -37.27
CA HIS A 497 8.87 0.72 -37.66
C HIS A 497 8.62 0.64 -39.16
N LEU A 498 8.79 1.74 -39.91
CA LEU A 498 8.51 1.80 -41.34
C LEU A 498 9.73 1.58 -42.23
N ILE A 499 10.95 1.62 -41.70
CA ILE A 499 12.19 1.62 -42.51
C ILE A 499 12.31 0.38 -43.42
N GLU A 500 11.76 -0.76 -43.03
CA GLU A 500 11.77 -1.99 -43.83
C GLU A 500 10.62 -2.07 -44.85
N MET A 501 9.62 -1.18 -44.75
CA MET A 501 8.47 -1.16 -45.64
C MET A 501 8.78 -0.29 -46.86
N SER A 502 9.22 -0.92 -47.96
CA SER A 502 9.55 -0.22 -49.21
C SER A 502 8.43 0.69 -49.72
N SER A 503 7.17 0.31 -49.53
CA SER A 503 5.99 1.13 -49.89
C SER A 503 5.85 2.43 -49.10
N LYS A 504 6.57 2.59 -47.97
CA LYS A 504 6.54 3.75 -47.07
C LYS A 504 7.88 4.48 -46.99
N ALA A 505 8.84 4.16 -47.86
CA ALA A 505 10.17 4.75 -47.85
C ALA A 505 10.16 6.30 -47.98
N GLU A 506 9.28 6.86 -48.81
CA GLU A 506 9.16 8.33 -48.92
C GLU A 506 8.62 8.97 -47.63
N SER A 507 7.72 8.30 -46.91
CA SER A 507 7.24 8.76 -45.59
C SER A 507 8.37 8.74 -44.55
N VAL A 508 9.21 7.70 -44.54
CA VAL A 508 10.37 7.62 -43.65
C VAL A 508 11.35 8.76 -43.93
N LYS A 509 11.64 9.00 -45.21
CA LYS A 509 12.46 10.13 -45.67
C LYS A 509 11.86 11.46 -45.21
N GLU A 510 10.56 11.69 -45.40
CA GLU A 510 9.90 12.93 -45.01
C GLU A 510 10.01 13.17 -43.49
N ILE A 511 9.73 12.16 -42.67
CA ILE A 511 9.86 12.23 -41.21
C ILE A 511 11.30 12.58 -40.81
N ALA A 512 12.29 11.86 -41.36
CA ALA A 512 13.68 12.04 -40.99
C ALA A 512 14.20 13.44 -41.35
N HIS A 513 13.87 13.94 -42.55
CA HIS A 513 14.21 15.30 -42.96
C HIS A 513 13.51 16.34 -42.09
N LYS A 514 12.21 16.16 -41.81
CA LYS A 514 11.45 17.08 -40.96
C LYS A 514 12.02 17.16 -39.54
N MET A 515 12.43 16.03 -38.96
CA MET A 515 13.11 15.97 -37.65
C MET A 515 14.44 16.75 -37.65
N ILE A 516 15.25 16.58 -38.70
CA ILE A 516 16.54 17.28 -38.85
C ILE A 516 16.33 18.78 -39.03
N ASP A 517 15.43 19.17 -39.92
CA ASP A 517 15.14 20.58 -40.22
C ASP A 517 14.56 21.30 -39.01
N SER A 518 13.68 20.62 -38.26
CA SER A 518 13.12 21.12 -37.02
C SER A 518 14.21 21.45 -35.98
N ILE A 519 15.20 20.56 -35.81
CA ILE A 519 16.31 20.80 -34.89
C ILE A 519 17.20 21.94 -35.41
N ARG A 520 17.44 22.03 -36.72
CA ARG A 520 18.21 23.12 -37.32
C ARG A 520 17.57 24.47 -36.99
N GLU A 521 16.26 24.56 -37.15
CA GLU A 521 15.49 25.77 -36.83
C GLU A 521 15.51 26.08 -35.32
N LEU A 522 15.46 25.07 -34.44
CA LEU A 522 15.64 25.28 -32.99
C LEU A 522 17.05 25.78 -32.63
N MET A 523 18.09 25.39 -33.39
CA MET A 523 19.45 25.90 -33.19
C MET A 523 19.54 27.37 -33.60
N GLU A 524 18.94 27.74 -34.74
CA GLU A 524 18.90 29.13 -35.22
C GLU A 524 18.16 30.05 -34.26
N ARG A 525 17.14 29.52 -33.56
CA ARG A 525 16.37 30.24 -32.52
C ARG A 525 17.04 30.24 -31.14
N GLU A 526 18.21 29.64 -30.98
CA GLU A 526 18.91 29.44 -29.69
C GLU A 526 18.09 28.69 -28.62
N MET A 527 17.07 27.92 -29.05
CA MET A 527 16.11 27.20 -28.18
C MET A 527 16.57 25.77 -27.84
N GLU A 528 17.87 25.52 -27.92
CA GLU A 528 18.46 24.18 -27.69
C GLU A 528 18.31 23.70 -26.23
N VAL A 529 18.71 24.55 -25.27
CA VAL A 529 19.02 24.10 -23.91
C VAL A 529 17.74 23.77 -23.15
N GLY A 530 17.48 22.48 -23.00
CA GLY A 530 16.35 21.94 -22.25
C GLY A 530 15.31 21.24 -23.12
N LEU A 531 15.07 21.72 -24.35
CA LEU A 531 14.09 21.14 -25.28
C LEU A 531 14.70 20.03 -26.14
N VAL A 532 15.68 20.37 -26.99
CA VAL A 532 16.35 19.40 -27.89
C VAL A 532 17.05 18.31 -27.08
N LYS A 533 17.72 18.69 -26.00
CA LYS A 533 18.32 17.75 -25.05
C LYS A 533 17.31 16.78 -24.44
N ARG A 534 16.07 17.21 -24.18
CA ARG A 534 15.01 16.34 -23.65
C ARG A 534 14.56 15.35 -24.72
N GLY A 535 14.26 15.83 -25.93
CA GLY A 535 13.91 14.96 -27.07
C GLY A 535 14.96 13.90 -27.34
N PHE A 536 16.25 14.25 -27.33
CA PHE A 536 17.34 13.28 -27.48
C PHE A 536 17.43 12.28 -26.34
N ARG A 537 17.20 12.70 -25.08
CA ARG A 537 17.21 11.77 -23.93
C ARG A 537 16.07 10.78 -24.01
N ASP A 538 14.90 11.20 -24.49
CA ASP A 538 13.75 10.32 -24.60
C ASP A 538 13.94 9.33 -25.77
N VAL A 539 14.51 9.77 -26.90
CA VAL A 539 14.95 8.86 -27.97
C VAL A 539 16.03 7.89 -27.48
N GLU A 540 17.00 8.34 -26.68
CA GLU A 540 17.98 7.45 -26.04
C GLU A 540 17.31 6.35 -25.22
N SER A 541 16.23 6.68 -24.50
CA SER A 541 15.48 5.70 -23.73
C SER A 541 14.73 4.71 -24.61
N ILE A 542 14.13 5.16 -25.72
CA ILE A 542 13.43 4.29 -26.68
C ILE A 542 14.42 3.32 -27.30
N VAL A 543 15.55 3.84 -27.80
CA VAL A 543 16.60 3.03 -28.43
C VAL A 543 17.04 1.91 -27.50
N LYS A 544 17.33 2.17 -26.23
CA LYS A 544 17.73 1.14 -25.25
C LYS A 544 16.72 -0.01 -25.13
N LYS A 545 15.42 0.26 -25.27
CA LYS A 545 14.36 -0.73 -25.13
C LYS A 545 14.12 -1.55 -26.39
N GLN A 546 14.54 -1.05 -27.56
CA GLN A 546 14.25 -1.65 -28.87
C GLN A 546 15.44 -2.37 -29.50
N LEU A 547 16.64 -2.32 -28.90
CA LEU A 547 17.88 -2.87 -29.46
C LEU A 547 17.79 -4.34 -29.91
N GLU A 548 17.02 -5.17 -29.20
CA GLU A 548 17.00 -6.62 -29.39
C GLU A 548 16.51 -7.06 -30.78
N TRP A 549 15.68 -6.24 -31.43
CA TRP A 549 15.06 -6.58 -32.71
C TRP A 549 15.56 -5.71 -33.89
N TYR A 550 16.48 -4.78 -33.67
CA TYR A 550 17.02 -3.97 -34.76
C TYR A 550 17.80 -4.82 -35.77
N SER A 551 17.41 -4.68 -37.04
CA SER A 551 18.13 -5.20 -38.19
C SER A 551 19.10 -4.17 -38.76
N THR A 552 19.80 -4.57 -39.81
CA THR A 552 20.65 -3.71 -40.64
C THR A 552 19.97 -2.40 -41.02
N SER A 553 18.67 -2.42 -41.36
CA SER A 553 17.94 -1.23 -41.78
C SER A 553 17.75 -0.22 -40.62
N GLN A 554 17.33 -0.65 -39.43
CA GLN A 554 17.22 0.25 -38.27
C GLN A 554 18.60 0.74 -37.83
N TYR A 555 19.62 -0.11 -37.87
CA TYR A 555 20.99 0.28 -37.55
C TYR A 555 21.49 1.38 -38.49
N LYS A 556 21.39 1.19 -39.81
CA LYS A 556 21.75 2.20 -40.81
C LYS A 556 20.98 3.50 -40.60
N PHE A 557 19.67 3.41 -40.39
CA PHE A 557 18.82 4.58 -40.14
C PHE A 557 19.30 5.40 -38.95
N ILE A 558 19.54 4.75 -37.80
CA ILE A 558 19.99 5.46 -36.59
C ILE A 558 21.36 6.08 -36.82
N LYS A 559 22.30 5.35 -37.43
CA LYS A 559 23.64 5.86 -37.74
C LYS A 559 23.59 7.08 -38.65
N GLY A 560 22.79 7.02 -39.71
CA GLY A 560 22.56 8.13 -40.63
C GLY A 560 21.93 9.34 -39.95
N LEU A 561 20.85 9.13 -39.20
CA LEU A 561 20.17 10.19 -38.45
C LEU A 561 21.12 10.87 -37.46
N LEU A 562 21.86 10.10 -36.65
CA LEU A 562 22.83 10.64 -35.69
C LEU A 562 23.92 11.45 -36.38
N TRP A 563 24.44 10.99 -37.52
CA TRP A 563 25.46 11.72 -38.27
C TRP A 563 24.93 13.09 -38.75
N ARG A 564 23.72 13.12 -39.31
CA ARG A 564 23.07 14.36 -39.76
C ARG A 564 22.81 15.32 -38.61
N LEU A 565 22.31 14.82 -37.48
CA LEU A 565 22.06 15.63 -36.29
C LEU A 565 23.36 16.19 -35.69
N TYR A 566 24.44 15.41 -35.68
CA TYR A 566 25.74 15.83 -35.16
C TYR A 566 26.39 16.92 -36.02
N ALA A 567 26.08 16.96 -37.32
CA ALA A 567 26.59 17.93 -38.28
C ALA A 567 25.91 19.32 -38.18
N ILE A 568 24.80 19.44 -37.44
CA ILE A 568 24.10 20.71 -37.27
C ILE A 568 25.01 21.71 -36.51
N LYS A 569 25.25 22.86 -37.14
CA LYS A 569 26.05 23.95 -36.55
C LYS A 569 25.31 24.60 -35.38
N GLY A 570 26.05 25.06 -34.37
CA GLY A 570 25.49 25.75 -33.22
C GLY A 570 25.04 24.86 -32.05
N MET A 571 24.94 23.53 -32.25
CA MET A 571 24.55 22.60 -31.18
C MET A 571 25.64 22.50 -30.08
N LYS A 572 25.23 22.76 -28.84
CA LYS A 572 26.06 22.71 -27.63
C LYS A 572 26.43 21.27 -27.25
N TRP A 573 27.46 21.19 -26.40
CA TRP A 573 28.03 19.92 -25.95
C TRP A 573 27.02 19.06 -25.20
N GLU A 574 26.10 19.67 -24.44
CA GLU A 574 25.12 18.99 -23.62
C GLU A 574 24.09 18.18 -24.42
N SER A 575 23.82 18.55 -25.68
CA SER A 575 22.97 17.78 -26.59
C SER A 575 23.80 16.79 -27.40
N LYS A 576 24.99 17.20 -27.87
CA LYS A 576 25.93 16.32 -28.60
C LYS A 576 26.34 15.10 -27.80
N ILE A 577 26.51 15.23 -26.48
CA ILE A 577 26.87 14.11 -25.63
C ILE A 577 25.75 13.06 -25.53
N VAL A 578 24.48 13.47 -25.66
CA VAL A 578 23.35 12.52 -25.70
C VAL A 578 23.36 11.77 -27.03
N LEU A 579 23.56 12.46 -28.17
CA LEU A 579 23.71 11.80 -29.47
C LEU A 579 24.88 10.80 -29.48
N TRP A 580 26.02 11.17 -28.89
CA TRP A 580 27.16 10.27 -28.73
C TRP A 580 26.82 9.04 -27.87
N ARG A 581 26.06 9.21 -26.78
CA ARG A 581 25.59 8.08 -25.97
C ARG A 581 24.68 7.15 -26.75
N ILE A 582 23.74 7.69 -27.53
CA ILE A 582 22.87 6.88 -28.41
C ILE A 582 23.73 6.07 -29.36
N ASN A 583 24.73 6.70 -30.00
CA ASN A 583 25.67 5.99 -30.87
C ASN A 583 26.36 4.84 -30.13
N VAL A 584 26.92 5.10 -28.93
CA VAL A 584 27.59 4.06 -28.12
C VAL A 584 26.64 2.92 -27.74
N ILE A 585 25.38 3.23 -27.42
CA ILE A 585 24.36 2.22 -27.07
C ILE A 585 24.08 1.31 -28.26
N VAL A 586 23.85 1.89 -29.44
CA VAL A 586 23.56 1.14 -30.67
C VAL A 586 24.78 0.31 -31.08
N GLU A 587 25.97 0.89 -31.05
CA GLU A 587 27.24 0.20 -31.37
C GLU A 587 27.52 -0.99 -30.46
N ARG A 588 27.09 -0.95 -29.20
CA ARG A 588 27.30 -2.06 -28.25
C ARG A 588 26.16 -3.06 -28.22
N GLY A 589 24.94 -2.61 -28.50
CA GLY A 589 23.72 -3.36 -28.28
C GLY A 589 23.21 -4.14 -29.48
N VAL A 590 23.44 -3.64 -30.71
CA VAL A 590 23.04 -4.32 -31.94
C VAL A 590 24.02 -5.46 -32.26
N LYS A 591 23.50 -6.56 -32.81
CA LYS A 591 24.32 -7.73 -33.19
C LYS A 591 25.33 -7.35 -34.27
N GLU A 592 26.56 -7.89 -34.20
CA GLU A 592 27.63 -7.55 -35.15
C GLU A 592 27.26 -7.79 -36.63
N GLU A 593 26.46 -8.81 -36.89
CA GLU A 593 25.99 -9.16 -38.24
C GLU A 593 25.04 -8.12 -38.87
N GLU A 594 24.40 -7.28 -38.04
CA GLU A 594 23.50 -6.22 -38.49
C GLU A 594 24.20 -4.86 -38.60
N LYS A 595 25.51 -4.79 -38.28
CA LYS A 595 26.25 -3.52 -38.23
C LYS A 595 26.84 -3.16 -39.59
N GLU A 596 26.04 -2.51 -40.40
CA GLU A 596 26.50 -1.90 -41.64
C GLU A 596 26.37 -0.38 -41.59
N LEU A 597 27.45 0.33 -41.95
CA LEU A 597 27.39 1.79 -42.05
C LEU A 597 26.71 2.19 -43.37
N PRO A 598 25.96 3.32 -43.38
CA PRO A 598 25.40 3.84 -44.61
C PRO A 598 26.48 4.13 -45.66
N GLU A 599 26.31 3.60 -46.87
CA GLU A 599 27.28 3.75 -47.96
C GLU A 599 27.18 5.10 -48.66
N ASN A 600 25.98 5.68 -48.70
CA ASN A 600 25.72 6.94 -49.40
C ASN A 600 24.67 7.81 -48.67
N GLU A 601 24.36 8.96 -49.27
CA GLU A 601 23.51 10.00 -48.69
C GLU A 601 22.06 9.54 -48.39
N PHE A 602 21.57 8.52 -49.09
CA PHE A 602 20.19 8.03 -49.05
C PHE A 602 20.07 6.58 -48.55
N ASP A 603 21.18 5.83 -48.49
CA ASP A 603 21.23 4.43 -48.06
C ASP A 603 20.62 4.22 -46.65
N TRP A 604 20.86 5.15 -45.73
CA TRP A 604 20.28 5.10 -44.38
C TRP A 604 18.76 5.30 -44.31
N LEU A 605 18.12 5.72 -45.40
CA LEU A 605 16.66 5.82 -45.52
C LEU A 605 16.04 4.62 -46.21
N ASN A 606 16.84 3.59 -46.50
CA ASN A 606 16.45 2.40 -47.26
C ASN A 606 15.83 2.75 -48.62
N LEU A 607 16.31 3.84 -49.21
CA LEU A 607 16.00 4.23 -50.58
C LEU A 607 17.08 3.60 -51.46
N ASN A 608 16.69 2.70 -52.34
CA ASN A 608 17.60 2.24 -53.39
C ASN A 608 18.07 3.48 -54.16
N ALA A 609 19.39 3.62 -54.30
CA ALA A 609 19.95 4.62 -55.19
C ALA A 609 19.42 4.34 -56.60
N GLU A 610 18.55 5.22 -57.10
CA GLU A 610 18.29 5.29 -58.54
C GLU A 610 19.54 5.77 -59.28
#